data_AF-X1KF03-F1
#
_entry.id   AF-X1KF03-F1
#
_cell.length_a   1.000
_cell.length_b   1.000
_cell.length_c   1.000
_cell.angle_alpha   90.00
_cell.angle_beta   90.00
_cell.angle_gamma   90.00
#
_symmetry.space_group_name_H-M   'P 1'
#
loop_
_entity.id
_entity.type
_entity.pdbx_description
1 polymer ?
#
loop_
_entity_poly.entity_id
_entity_poly.type
_entity_poly.pdbx_seq_one_letter_code
_entity_poly.pdbx_strand_id
1 'polypeptide(L)'
;MKRNRLRELLNEGKPTLGTHVLTPWPGIVEVIGHSGAFDYIEYVGEYSPFSLEQLDNFGRAIELFPNMSSMMKVEEQARGFIATRAIDAGIQNVLFADCRSAEDVRECIRLVRPETPEAGGIHG
;
A
#
# COMPACT_ATOMS: atom_id res chain seq x y z
N MET A 1 -11.35 -10.87 -3.56
CA MET A 1 -10.14 -10.05 -3.31
C MET A 1 -9.07 -10.45 -4.31
N LYS A 2 -8.36 -9.48 -4.89
CA LYS A 2 -7.18 -9.74 -5.73
C LYS A 2 -6.08 -10.37 -4.88
N ARG A 3 -5.22 -11.19 -5.49
CA ARG A 3 -4.09 -11.84 -4.81
C ARG A 3 -3.15 -10.78 -4.21
N ASN A 4 -2.65 -11.02 -2.99
CA ASN A 4 -1.70 -10.13 -2.33
C ASN A 4 -0.50 -10.97 -1.84
N ARG A 5 0.62 -10.89 -2.57
CA ARG A 5 1.81 -11.71 -2.33
C ARG A 5 2.40 -11.50 -0.93
N LEU A 6 2.52 -10.25 -0.50
CA LEU A 6 3.01 -9.92 0.84
C LEU A 6 2.13 -10.57 1.91
N ARG A 7 0.79 -10.47 1.77
CA ARG A 7 -0.14 -11.08 2.73
C ARG A 7 -0.04 -12.60 2.78
N GLU A 8 0.11 -13.28 1.64
CA GLU A 8 0.32 -14.73 1.59
C GLU A 8 1.53 -15.15 2.40
N LEU A 9 2.69 -14.52 2.16
CA LEU A 9 3.93 -14.86 2.84
C LEU A 9 3.86 -14.59 4.35
N LEU A 10 3.28 -13.45 4.75
CA LEU A 10 3.08 -13.14 6.18
C LEU A 10 2.18 -14.16 6.88
N ASN A 11 1.08 -14.57 6.25
CA ASN A 11 0.17 -15.58 6.81
C ASN A 11 0.84 -16.97 6.91
N GLU A 12 1.76 -17.28 5.99
CA GLU A 12 2.55 -18.50 6.01
C GLU A 12 3.77 -18.43 6.95
N GLY A 13 4.00 -17.29 7.62
CA GLY A 13 5.16 -17.09 8.49
C GLY A 13 6.50 -17.09 7.74
N LYS A 14 6.49 -16.76 6.44
CA LYS A 14 7.67 -16.71 5.58
C LYS A 14 8.29 -15.31 5.56
N PRO A 15 9.62 -15.20 5.37
CA PRO A 15 10.26 -13.91 5.15
C PRO A 15 9.74 -13.26 3.86
N THR A 16 9.80 -11.94 3.82
CA THR A 16 9.49 -11.14 2.63
C THR A 16 10.65 -10.21 2.29
N LEU A 17 10.83 -9.95 1.00
CA LEU A 17 11.82 -9.01 0.50
C LEU A 17 11.12 -7.85 -0.20
N GLY A 18 11.38 -6.63 0.26
CA GLY A 18 10.83 -5.41 -0.32
C GLY A 18 11.89 -4.36 -0.63
N THR A 19 11.51 -3.36 -1.42
CA THR A 19 12.34 -2.17 -1.67
C THR A 19 11.51 -0.90 -1.58
N HIS A 20 12.16 0.19 -1.19
CA HIS A 20 11.58 1.52 -1.17
C HIS A 20 11.59 2.13 -2.58
N VAL A 21 10.51 2.82 -2.91
CA VAL A 21 10.38 3.64 -4.11
C VAL A 21 10.03 5.05 -3.68
N LEU A 22 10.83 6.02 -4.12
CA LEU A 22 10.62 7.45 -3.86
C LEU A 22 10.32 8.23 -5.14
N THR A 23 10.39 7.58 -6.29
CA THR A 23 10.07 8.19 -7.59
C THR A 23 8.66 7.78 -8.02
N PRO A 24 7.79 8.73 -8.38
CA PRO A 24 6.43 8.44 -8.82
C PRO A 24 6.37 7.87 -10.25
N TRP A 25 7.52 7.64 -10.91
CA TRP A 25 7.56 7.19 -12.29
C TRP A 25 7.20 5.70 -12.42
N PRO A 26 6.11 5.32 -13.10
CA PRO A 26 5.68 3.92 -13.20
C PRO A 26 6.73 2.97 -13.80
N GLY A 27 7.63 3.49 -14.65
CA GLY A 27 8.71 2.67 -15.20
C GLY A 27 9.66 2.10 -14.15
N ILE A 28 9.79 2.73 -12.96
CA ILE A 28 10.57 2.13 -11.87
C ILE A 28 9.91 0.86 -11.34
N VAL A 29 8.57 0.83 -11.30
CA VAL A 29 7.80 -0.34 -10.88
C VAL A 29 8.03 -1.48 -11.85
N GLU A 30 8.05 -1.18 -13.15
CA GLU A 30 8.33 -2.17 -14.20
C GLU A 30 9.75 -2.72 -14.12
N VAL A 31 10.76 -1.86 -13.95
CA VAL A 31 12.16 -2.28 -13.76
C VAL A 31 12.29 -3.21 -12.55
N ILE A 32 11.68 -2.84 -11.42
CA ILE A 32 11.71 -3.66 -10.20
C ILE A 32 10.95 -4.96 -10.43
N GLY A 33 9.75 -4.92 -11.01
CA GLY A 33 8.92 -6.08 -11.27
C GLY A 33 9.59 -7.10 -12.20
N HIS A 34 10.25 -6.63 -13.26
CA HIS A 34 11.00 -7.48 -14.19
C HIS A 34 12.23 -8.15 -13.57
N SER A 35 12.78 -7.61 -12.48
CA SER A 35 13.85 -8.29 -11.75
C SER A 35 13.38 -9.61 -11.13
N GLY A 36 12.09 -9.74 -10.81
CA GLY A 36 11.52 -10.90 -10.10
C GLY A 36 12.05 -11.09 -8.68
N ALA A 37 12.80 -10.12 -8.14
CA ALA A 37 13.52 -10.28 -6.88
C ALA A 37 12.71 -9.90 -5.63
N PHE A 38 11.66 -9.08 -5.77
CA PHE A 38 10.94 -8.48 -4.64
C PHE A 38 9.50 -9.00 -4.53
N ASP A 39 9.06 -9.30 -3.31
CA ASP A 39 7.68 -9.67 -3.00
C ASP A 39 6.74 -8.47 -2.96
N TYR A 40 7.31 -7.29 -2.65
CA TYR A 40 6.57 -6.04 -2.65
C TYR A 40 7.46 -4.81 -2.87
N ILE A 41 6.84 -3.71 -3.27
CA ILE A 41 7.45 -2.38 -3.23
C ILE A 41 6.71 -1.49 -2.23
N GLU A 42 7.46 -0.67 -1.50
CA GLU A 42 6.91 0.36 -0.62
C GLU A 42 7.06 1.73 -1.30
N TYR A 43 5.94 2.33 -1.68
CA TYR A 43 5.94 3.72 -2.11
C TYR A 43 5.97 4.62 -0.87
N VAL A 44 7.07 5.33 -0.69
CA VAL A 44 7.39 6.01 0.56
C VAL A 44 6.75 7.41 0.57
N GLY A 45 5.42 7.46 0.52
CA GLY A 45 4.63 8.68 0.37
C GLY A 45 4.92 9.78 1.39
N GLU A 46 5.33 9.42 2.60
CA GLU A 46 5.78 10.36 3.64
C GLU A 46 7.00 11.20 3.22
N TYR A 47 7.86 10.67 2.34
CA TYR A 47 9.10 11.32 1.91
C TYR A 47 9.17 11.56 0.40
N SER A 48 8.11 11.23 -0.35
CA SER A 48 8.07 11.35 -1.81
C SER A 48 6.84 12.12 -2.28
N PRO A 49 6.98 13.02 -3.27
CA PRO A 49 5.83 13.71 -3.84
C PRO A 49 4.96 12.74 -4.63
N PHE A 50 3.64 12.87 -4.51
CA PHE A 50 2.69 12.14 -5.36
C PHE A 50 1.50 13.02 -5.74
N SER A 51 0.88 12.68 -6.87
CA SER A 51 -0.46 13.12 -7.25
C SER A 51 -1.40 11.92 -7.29
N LEU A 52 -2.71 12.17 -7.32
CA LEU A 52 -3.70 11.08 -7.47
C LEU A 52 -3.50 10.31 -8.78
N GLU A 53 -3.23 11.03 -9.88
CA GLU A 53 -2.91 10.41 -11.17
C GLU A 53 -1.64 9.53 -11.11
N GLN A 54 -0.63 9.95 -10.33
CA GLN A 54 0.57 9.14 -10.14
C GLN A 54 0.27 7.87 -9.35
N LEU A 55 -0.61 7.92 -8.34
CA LEU A 55 -1.05 6.73 -7.62
C LEU A 55 -1.79 5.75 -8.55
N ASP A 56 -2.71 6.25 -9.40
CA ASP A 56 -3.44 5.41 -10.36
C ASP A 56 -2.48 4.72 -11.34
N ASN A 57 -1.51 5.47 -11.87
CA ASN A 57 -0.50 4.91 -12.77
C ASN A 57 0.42 3.90 -12.06
N PHE A 58 0.76 4.16 -10.79
CA PHE A 58 1.55 3.26 -9.96
C PHE A 58 0.82 1.94 -9.72
N GLY A 59 -0.46 2.00 -9.33
CA GLY A 59 -1.31 0.82 -9.14
C GLY A 59 -1.46 0.01 -10.41
N ARG A 60 -1.68 0.66 -11.56
CA ARG A 60 -1.72 0.01 -12.88
C ARG A 60 -0.43 -0.74 -13.21
N ALA A 61 0.75 -0.15 -12.95
CA ALA A 61 2.03 -0.80 -13.21
C ALA A 61 2.23 -2.03 -12.31
N ILE A 62 1.75 -1.99 -11.06
CA ILE A 62 1.80 -3.15 -10.15
C ILE A 62 0.99 -4.33 -10.68
N GLU A 63 -0.13 -4.09 -11.36
CA GLU A 63 -0.98 -5.18 -11.87
C GLU A 63 -0.29 -6.09 -12.88
N LEU A 64 0.80 -5.62 -13.51
CA LEU A 64 1.59 -6.39 -14.47
C LEU A 64 2.37 -7.55 -13.80
N PHE A 65 2.56 -7.51 -12.49
CA PHE A 65 3.46 -8.41 -11.76
C PHE A 65 2.70 -9.24 -10.72
N PRO A 66 2.13 -10.42 -11.08
CA PRO A 66 1.26 -11.21 -10.19
C PRO A 66 1.96 -11.82 -8.96
N ASN A 67 3.29 -11.78 -8.91
CA ASN A 67 4.11 -12.24 -7.80
C ASN A 67 4.75 -11.09 -7.01
N MET A 68 4.32 -9.85 -7.23
CA MET A 68 4.74 -8.68 -6.49
C MET A 68 3.48 -7.93 -6.01
N SER A 69 3.57 -7.26 -4.86
CA SER A 69 2.50 -6.40 -4.34
C SER A 69 3.03 -5.00 -4.06
N SER A 70 2.15 -4.07 -3.70
CA SER A 70 2.54 -2.71 -3.32
C SER A 70 2.07 -2.33 -1.92
N MET A 71 2.78 -1.38 -1.33
CA MET A 71 2.48 -0.77 -0.04
C MET A 71 2.61 0.74 -0.14
N MET A 72 1.64 1.49 0.38
CA MET A 72 1.75 2.94 0.53
C MET A 72 2.16 3.28 1.96
N LYS A 73 3.29 3.97 2.14
CA LYS A 73 3.64 4.57 3.44
C LYS A 73 2.90 5.90 3.58
N VAL A 74 2.14 6.03 4.66
CA VAL A 74 1.28 7.19 4.92
C VAL A 74 1.72 7.92 6.18
N GLU A 75 1.84 9.25 6.08
CA GLU A 75 2.12 10.14 7.20
C GLU A 75 0.90 10.31 8.11
N GLU A 76 1.14 10.70 9.37
CA GLU A 76 0.10 10.82 10.40
C GLU A 76 -1.00 11.82 10.03
N GLN A 77 -0.64 13.03 9.60
CA GLN A 77 -1.60 14.14 9.45
C GLN A 77 -2.63 13.90 8.35
N ALA A 78 -2.25 13.16 7.30
CA ALA A 78 -3.08 12.95 6.12
C ALA A 78 -3.45 11.47 5.91
N ARG A 79 -3.23 10.60 6.91
CA ARG A 79 -3.39 9.15 6.77
C ARG A 79 -4.73 8.70 6.20
N GLY A 80 -5.83 9.34 6.58
CA GLY A 80 -7.15 8.99 6.06
C GLY A 80 -7.33 9.30 4.58
N PHE A 81 -6.85 10.45 4.12
CA PHE A 81 -6.90 10.82 2.71
C PHE A 81 -5.95 9.96 1.87
N ILE A 82 -4.70 9.80 2.31
CA ILE A 82 -3.69 9.09 1.51
C ILE A 82 -3.99 7.59 1.45
N ALA A 83 -4.35 6.96 2.57
CA ALA A 83 -4.64 5.53 2.60
C ALA A 83 -5.83 5.16 1.71
N THR A 84 -6.94 5.90 1.80
CA THR A 84 -8.13 5.64 0.98
C THR A 84 -7.83 5.80 -0.51
N ARG A 85 -7.16 6.89 -0.90
CA ARG A 85 -6.78 7.13 -2.30
C ARG A 85 -5.79 6.09 -2.84
N ALA A 86 -4.86 5.62 -2.02
CA ALA A 86 -3.95 4.56 -2.41
C ALA A 86 -4.68 3.23 -2.66
N ILE A 87 -5.63 2.88 -1.78
CA ILE A 87 -6.45 1.67 -1.93
C ILE A 87 -7.29 1.75 -3.21
N ASP A 88 -7.94 2.89 -3.45
CA ASP A 88 -8.74 3.12 -4.67
C ASP A 88 -7.91 3.00 -5.95
N ALA A 89 -6.65 3.45 -5.90
CA ALA A 89 -5.70 3.32 -7.00
C ALA A 89 -5.20 1.87 -7.20
N GLY A 90 -5.57 0.92 -6.34
CA GLY A 90 -5.17 -0.48 -6.44
C GLY A 90 -3.92 -0.87 -5.65
N ILE A 91 -3.41 0.01 -4.77
CA ILE A 91 -2.33 -0.33 -3.84
C ILE A 91 -2.88 -1.23 -2.73
N GLN A 92 -2.31 -2.43 -2.59
CA GLN A 92 -2.93 -3.49 -1.78
C GLN A 92 -2.64 -3.38 -0.27
N ASN A 93 -1.60 -2.66 0.12
CA ASN A 93 -1.13 -2.58 1.51
C ASN A 93 -0.90 -1.11 1.92
N VAL A 94 -1.02 -0.83 3.22
CA VAL A 94 -0.77 0.49 3.79
C VAL A 94 0.13 0.34 5.01
N LEU A 95 1.15 1.18 5.12
CA LEU A 95 2.01 1.32 6.29
C LEU A 95 1.74 2.66 6.94
N PHE A 96 1.02 2.65 8.06
CA PHE A 96 0.76 3.85 8.85
C PHE A 96 1.98 4.20 9.70
N ALA A 97 2.57 5.36 9.47
CA ALA A 97 3.62 5.90 10.31
C ALA A 97 3.05 6.42 11.63
N ASP A 98 3.91 6.55 12.65
CA ASP A 98 3.64 7.31 13.86
C ASP A 98 2.39 6.92 14.69
N CYS A 99 1.96 5.66 14.63
CA CYS A 99 1.01 5.13 15.62
C CYS A 99 1.69 5.02 16.99
N ARG A 100 1.29 5.88 17.94
CA ARG A 100 1.85 5.97 19.31
C ARG A 100 0.94 5.31 20.34
N SER A 101 -0.30 4.99 19.98
CA SER A 101 -1.26 4.35 20.86
C SER A 101 -2.05 3.24 20.17
N ALA A 102 -2.66 2.36 20.96
CA ALA A 102 -3.60 1.37 20.44
C ALA A 102 -4.83 2.03 19.80
N GLU A 103 -5.19 3.25 20.21
CA GLU A 103 -6.29 3.99 19.60
C GLU A 103 -5.94 4.47 18.20
N ASP A 104 -4.71 4.95 17.99
CA ASP A 104 -4.22 5.34 16.66
C ASP A 104 -4.29 4.14 15.71
N VAL A 105 -3.89 2.96 16.19
CA VAL A 105 -3.97 1.72 15.41
C VAL A 105 -5.43 1.36 15.08
N ARG A 106 -6.37 1.51 16.02
CA ARG A 106 -7.80 1.27 15.76
C ARG A 106 -8.34 2.24 14.72
N GLU A 107 -7.96 3.52 14.78
CA GLU A 107 -8.32 4.52 13.78
C GLU A 107 -7.78 4.12 12.39
N CYS A 108 -6.50 3.78 12.28
CA CYS A 108 -5.87 3.30 11.05
C CYS A 108 -6.60 2.08 10.45
N ILE A 109 -7.00 1.12 11.29
CA ILE A 109 -7.77 -0.06 10.85
C ILE A 109 -9.14 0.36 10.30
N ARG A 110 -9.82 1.31 10.95
CA ARG A 110 -11.13 1.78 10.48
C ARG A 110 -11.03 2.48 9.11
N LEU A 111 -9.97 3.25 8.89
CA LEU A 111 -9.73 3.99 7.64
C LEU A 111 -9.59 3.10 6.40
N VAL A 112 -9.23 1.83 6.55
CA VAL A 112 -9.00 0.89 5.43
C VAL A 112 -10.04 -0.22 5.37
N ARG A 113 -10.96 -0.27 6.33
CA ARG A 113 -12.05 -1.24 6.35
C ARG A 113 -13.31 -0.67 5.70
N PRO A 114 -14.10 -1.51 5.02
CA PRO A 114 -15.38 -1.08 4.44
C PRO A 114 -16.29 -0.38 5.46
N GLU A 115 -17.01 0.64 5.02
CA GLU A 115 -18.08 1.29 5.76
C GLU A 115 -19.32 0.38 5.80
N THR A 116 -19.25 -0.70 6.57
CA THR A 116 -20.39 -1.56 6.88
C THR A 116 -20.52 -1.80 8.38
N PRO A 117 -21.74 -2.07 8.89
CA PRO A 117 -21.94 -2.39 10.30
C PRO A 117 -21.06 -3.54 10.80
N GLU A 118 -20.78 -4.54 9.97
CA GLU A 118 -19.99 -5.72 10.32
C GLU A 118 -18.48 -5.46 10.30
N ALA A 119 -18.01 -4.64 9.35
CA ALA A 119 -16.59 -4.34 9.20
C ALA A 119 -16.12 -3.23 10.18
N GLY A 120 -17.04 -2.34 10.59
CA GLY A 120 -16.77 -1.23 11.50
C GLY A 120 -15.82 -0.18 10.94
N GLY A 121 -15.59 -0.18 9.63
CA GLY A 121 -14.72 0.75 8.94
C GLY A 121 -15.43 2.03 8.50
N ILE A 122 -14.68 2.88 7.81
CA ILE A 122 -15.14 4.15 7.25
C ILE A 122 -14.64 4.38 5.82
N HIS A 123 -14.15 3.32 5.17
CA HIS A 123 -13.77 3.36 3.76
C HIS A 123 -14.99 2.98 2.90
N GLY A 124 -15.44 3.90 2.05
CA GLY A 124 -16.60 3.73 1.17
C GLY A 124 -16.58 4.72 0.01
#